data_AF-A0A7C2KW75-F1
#
_entry.id   AF-A0A7C2KW75-F1
#
_cell.length_a   1.000
_cell.length_b   1.000
_cell.length_c   1.000
_cell.angle_alpha   90.00
_cell.angle_beta   90.00
_cell.angle_gamma   90.00
#
_symmetry.space_group_name_H-M   'P 1'
#
loop_
_entity.id
_entity.type
_entity.pdbx_description
1 polymer ?
#
loop_
_entity_poly.entity_id
_entity_poly.type
_entity_poly.pdbx_seq_one_letter_code
_entity_poly.pdbx_strand_id
1 'polypeptide(L)'
;MSDDATESGVRSQGTIAAPADEPADAAADALPLAPRGSSRAVSTAGRGVAAGVLAACLCALALSAWVKPDGRGYGTHEQLGFAPCGMLVWAGLPCPTCGMTTAFAYTVRGRLPQAFWAQPSGFALALATMALAAAALWVLLTGRWPPIRAPLLTPYRLLTILLVLFLGGWAFKLAAGLLTGTLPLGNH
;
A
#
# COMPACT_ATOMS: atom_id res chain seq x y z
N MET A 1 -15.70 -69.84 -62.21
CA MET A 1 -16.01 -69.83 -63.64
C MET A 1 -17.44 -69.32 -63.77
N SER A 2 -17.54 -68.04 -64.10
CA SER A 2 -18.71 -67.29 -64.58
C SER A 2 -18.38 -65.83 -64.35
N ASP A 3 -17.66 -65.28 -65.33
CA ASP A 3 -17.62 -63.88 -65.64
C ASP A 3 -19.05 -63.35 -65.81
N ASP A 4 -19.32 -62.13 -65.35
CA ASP A 4 -20.20 -61.27 -66.12
C ASP A 4 -19.75 -59.81 -66.01
N ALA A 5 -19.77 -59.18 -67.17
CA ALA A 5 -19.13 -57.93 -67.46
C ALA A 5 -20.18 -56.93 -67.94
N THR A 6 -19.82 -55.64 -67.84
CA THR A 6 -20.25 -54.55 -68.73
C THR A 6 -21.68 -54.03 -68.60
N GLU A 7 -21.83 -52.77 -68.22
CA GLU A 7 -22.21 -51.67 -69.13
C GLU A 7 -21.99 -50.32 -68.39
N SER A 8 -21.10 -49.44 -68.88
CA SER A 8 -21.25 -48.48 -69.98
C SER A 8 -21.87 -47.14 -69.52
N GLY A 9 -21.13 -46.04 -69.72
CA GLY A 9 -21.60 -44.69 -69.38
C GLY A 9 -20.49 -43.64 -69.27
N VAL A 10 -19.92 -43.24 -70.41
CA VAL A 10 -18.82 -42.27 -70.56
C VAL A 10 -19.35 -40.85 -70.83
N ARG A 11 -18.67 -39.86 -70.22
CA ARG A 11 -18.50 -38.41 -70.57
C ARG A 11 -19.68 -37.43 -70.47
N SER A 12 -19.44 -36.36 -69.70
CA SER A 12 -19.20 -35.03 -70.29
C SER A 12 -18.49 -34.11 -69.28
N GLN A 13 -17.37 -33.51 -69.70
CA GLN A 13 -16.64 -32.46 -68.98
C GLN A 13 -17.08 -31.08 -69.48
N GLY A 14 -17.03 -30.10 -68.59
CA GLY A 14 -16.66 -28.72 -68.94
C GLY A 14 -17.68 -27.67 -68.55
N THR A 15 -17.33 -26.81 -67.59
CA THR A 15 -17.11 -25.38 -67.85
C THR A 15 -16.45 -24.73 -66.64
N ILE A 16 -15.36 -24.01 -66.94
CA ILE A 16 -14.51 -23.22 -66.07
C ILE A 16 -15.24 -21.96 -65.61
N ALA A 17 -15.17 -21.65 -64.31
CA ALA A 17 -15.24 -20.27 -63.80
C ALA A 17 -14.59 -20.17 -62.42
N ALA A 18 -13.38 -19.60 -62.38
CA ALA A 18 -12.91 -18.72 -61.30
C ALA A 18 -12.81 -17.33 -61.97
N PRO A 19 -12.99 -16.18 -61.27
CA PRO A 19 -12.09 -15.81 -60.16
C PRO A 19 -12.72 -14.88 -59.09
N ALA A 20 -11.84 -14.43 -58.17
CA ALA A 20 -11.95 -13.31 -57.23
C ALA A 20 -12.54 -13.63 -55.84
N ASP A 21 -11.66 -13.91 -54.87
CA ASP A 21 -11.25 -12.90 -53.87
C ASP A 21 -10.37 -13.54 -52.78
N GLU A 22 -9.08 -13.20 -52.77
CA GLU A 22 -8.31 -13.06 -51.54
C GLU A 22 -7.90 -11.59 -51.48
N PRO A 23 -8.09 -10.89 -50.34
CA PRO A 23 -7.00 -10.94 -49.37
C PRO A 23 -7.39 -10.78 -47.89
N ALA A 24 -6.62 -11.45 -47.03
CA ALA A 24 -6.00 -10.87 -45.84
C ALA A 24 -6.86 -9.96 -44.92
N ASP A 25 -7.82 -10.54 -44.20
CA ASP A 25 -8.29 -9.91 -42.96
C ASP A 25 -7.38 -10.30 -41.79
N ALA A 26 -6.47 -9.37 -41.53
CA ALA A 26 -5.63 -9.18 -40.35
C ALA A 26 -6.30 -9.56 -39.02
N ALA A 27 -6.32 -10.85 -38.68
CA ALA A 27 -6.60 -11.34 -37.33
C ALA A 27 -5.39 -11.16 -36.38
N ALA A 28 -4.64 -10.06 -36.54
CA ALA A 28 -3.47 -9.72 -35.72
C ALA A 28 -3.71 -8.56 -34.74
N ASP A 29 -4.80 -7.79 -34.86
CA ASP A 29 -5.00 -6.59 -34.03
C ASP A 29 -6.31 -6.60 -33.26
N ALA A 30 -6.38 -7.47 -32.26
CA ALA A 30 -7.08 -7.16 -31.01
C ALA A 30 -6.63 -8.17 -29.95
N LEU A 31 -5.40 -8.02 -29.46
CA LEU A 31 -5.10 -8.47 -28.10
C LEU A 31 -6.19 -7.85 -27.21
N PRO A 32 -7.03 -8.64 -26.50
CA PRO A 32 -8.02 -8.05 -25.62
C PRO A 32 -7.24 -7.23 -24.61
N LEU A 33 -7.31 -5.90 -24.76
CA LEU A 33 -6.74 -4.97 -23.80
C LEU A 33 -7.50 -5.25 -22.50
N ALA A 34 -6.90 -6.11 -21.66
CA ALA A 34 -7.55 -6.64 -20.48
C ALA A 34 -8.09 -5.47 -19.64
N PRO A 35 -9.28 -5.61 -19.04
CA PRO A 35 -10.10 -4.48 -18.62
C PRO A 35 -9.32 -3.52 -17.73
N ARG A 36 -9.44 -2.22 -18.03
CA ARG A 36 -9.10 -1.13 -17.09
C ARG A 36 -9.76 -1.48 -15.76
N GLY A 37 -8.96 -1.56 -14.69
CA GLY A 37 -9.37 -2.16 -13.42
C GLY A 37 -10.71 -1.59 -12.95
N SER A 38 -11.77 -2.38 -13.07
CA SER A 38 -13.09 -1.97 -12.63
C SER A 38 -13.08 -1.96 -11.11
N SER A 39 -13.15 -0.77 -10.53
CA SER A 39 -13.32 -0.59 -9.09
C SER A 39 -14.54 -1.39 -8.62
N ARG A 40 -14.30 -2.46 -7.85
CA ARG A 40 -15.36 -3.32 -7.32
C ARG A 40 -16.28 -2.50 -6.40
N ALA A 41 -17.59 -2.66 -6.56
CA ALA A 41 -18.56 -2.09 -5.63
C ALA A 41 -18.35 -2.67 -4.22
N VAL A 42 -18.55 -1.85 -3.19
CA VAL A 42 -18.32 -2.20 -1.78
C VAL A 42 -19.64 -2.62 -1.13
N SER A 43 -19.65 -3.76 -0.44
CA SER A 43 -20.81 -4.23 0.33
C SER A 43 -21.13 -3.32 1.52
N THR A 44 -22.33 -3.43 2.08
CA THR A 44 -22.73 -2.68 3.31
C THR A 44 -21.79 -2.97 4.48
N ALA A 45 -21.41 -4.24 4.67
CA ALA A 45 -20.40 -4.63 5.65
C ALA A 45 -19.03 -3.98 5.36
N GLY A 46 -18.61 -3.93 4.09
CA GLY A 46 -17.38 -3.25 3.68
C GLY A 46 -17.40 -1.74 3.96
N ARG A 47 -18.56 -1.09 3.84
CA ARG A 47 -18.74 0.32 4.24
C ARG A 47 -18.62 0.48 5.76
N GLY A 48 -19.17 -0.44 6.55
CA GLY A 48 -19.01 -0.44 8.00
C GLY A 48 -17.54 -0.55 8.42
N VAL A 49 -16.77 -1.44 7.79
CA VAL A 49 -15.33 -1.57 8.01
C VAL A 49 -14.61 -0.27 7.62
N ALA A 50 -14.91 0.29 6.45
CA ALA A 50 -14.31 1.56 6.01
C ALA A 50 -14.60 2.71 6.98
N ALA A 51 -15.82 2.79 7.53
CA ALA A 51 -16.19 3.77 8.54
C ALA A 51 -15.39 3.58 9.84
N GLY A 52 -15.25 2.33 10.32
CA GLY A 52 -14.43 2.03 11.49
C GLY A 52 -12.96 2.39 11.29
N VAL A 53 -12.40 2.06 10.13
CA VAL A 53 -11.00 2.42 9.77
C VAL A 53 -10.83 3.94 9.70
N LEU A 54 -11.75 4.66 9.06
CA LEU A 54 -11.71 6.12 8.99
C LEU A 54 -11.77 6.73 10.39
N ALA A 55 -12.70 6.28 11.25
CA ALA A 55 -12.84 6.77 12.61
C ALA A 55 -11.57 6.54 13.44
N ALA A 56 -10.96 5.35 13.35
CA ALA A 56 -9.71 5.04 14.04
C ALA A 56 -8.55 5.94 13.57
N CYS A 57 -8.41 6.13 12.25
CA CYS A 57 -7.37 6.98 11.70
C CYS A 57 -7.57 8.45 12.10
N LEU A 58 -8.80 8.96 11.99
CA LEU A 58 -9.12 10.34 12.40
C LEU A 58 -8.88 10.55 13.89
N CYS A 59 -9.24 9.58 14.75
CA CYS A 59 -8.95 9.65 16.18
C CYS A 59 -7.44 9.77 16.44
N ALA A 60 -6.62 8.92 15.82
CA ALA A 60 -5.17 8.97 15.97
C ALA A 60 -4.57 10.30 15.48
N LEU A 61 -5.02 10.80 14.32
CA LEU A 61 -4.58 12.08 13.76
C LEU A 61 -5.04 13.27 14.62
N ALA A 62 -6.26 13.24 15.15
CA ALA A 62 -6.80 14.27 16.03
C ALA A 62 -6.04 14.32 17.36
N LEU A 63 -5.77 13.17 17.99
CA LEU A 63 -4.93 13.09 19.18
C LEU A 63 -3.54 13.64 18.92
N SER A 64 -2.96 13.32 17.76
CA SER A 64 -1.64 13.83 17.35
C SER A 64 -1.63 15.34 17.10
N ALA A 65 -2.75 15.90 16.61
CA ALA A 65 -2.93 17.34 16.44
C ALA A 65 -3.16 18.06 17.78
N TRP A 66 -3.68 17.36 18.79
CA TRP A 66 -3.90 17.89 20.12
C TRP A 66 -2.62 17.94 20.97
N VAL A 67 -1.79 16.88 20.95
CA VAL A 67 -0.55 16.83 21.74
C VAL A 67 0.56 17.69 21.15
N LYS A 68 1.31 18.42 21.98
CA LYS A 68 2.41 19.27 21.50
C LYS A 68 3.65 18.39 21.24
N PRO A 69 4.22 18.41 20.03
CA PRO A 69 5.43 17.64 19.76
C PRO A 69 6.56 18.14 20.64
N ASP A 70 7.30 17.21 21.23
CA ASP A 70 8.43 17.50 22.10
C ASP A 70 9.68 17.74 21.25
N GLY A 71 10.42 18.82 21.54
CA GLY A 71 11.65 19.19 20.82
C GLY A 71 12.78 18.16 20.94
N ARG A 72 12.72 17.29 21.95
CA ARG A 72 13.66 16.16 22.12
C ARG A 72 13.45 15.05 21.07
N GLY A 73 12.33 15.04 20.36
CA GLY A 73 12.00 13.98 19.39
C GLY A 73 11.51 12.66 20.03
N TYR A 74 11.14 12.69 21.31
CA TYR A 74 10.52 11.59 22.06
C TYR A 74 9.71 12.13 23.27
N GLY A 75 9.00 11.27 24.01
CA GLY A 75 8.30 11.69 25.23
C GLY A 75 6.90 12.26 25.03
N THR A 76 6.46 12.55 23.80
CA THR A 76 5.09 13.07 23.54
C THR A 76 3.97 12.11 24.01
N HIS A 77 4.27 10.80 24.13
CA HIS A 77 3.34 9.83 24.73
C HIS A 77 3.04 10.10 26.22
N GLU A 78 3.94 10.75 26.97
CA GLU A 78 3.72 11.09 28.38
C GLU A 78 2.57 12.12 28.53
N GLN A 79 2.39 12.99 27.54
CA GLN A 79 1.26 13.94 27.48
C GLN A 79 -0.09 13.24 27.28
N LEU A 80 -0.09 12.00 26.80
CA LEU A 80 -1.28 11.15 26.67
C LEU A 80 -1.57 10.36 27.96
N GLY A 81 -0.80 10.58 29.03
CA GLY A 81 -0.93 9.87 30.31
C GLY A 81 -0.18 8.55 30.40
N PHE A 82 0.68 8.23 29.41
CA PHE A 82 1.52 7.04 29.49
C PHE A 82 2.75 7.27 30.37
N ALA A 83 3.22 6.20 31.02
CA ALA A 83 4.47 6.22 31.78
C ALA A 83 5.68 6.50 30.86
N PRO A 84 6.77 7.09 31.40
CA PRO A 84 8.01 7.28 30.64
C PRO A 84 8.57 5.94 30.17
N CYS A 85 9.30 5.97 29.05
CA CYS A 85 9.88 4.77 28.47
C CYS A 85 10.90 4.12 29.42
N GLY A 86 10.63 2.88 29.87
CA GLY A 86 11.52 2.15 30.77
C GLY A 86 12.94 1.98 30.22
N MET A 87 13.11 1.66 28.93
CA MET A 87 14.46 1.53 28.33
C MET A 87 15.22 2.86 28.34
N LEU A 88 14.51 3.97 28.16
CA LEU A 88 15.10 5.30 28.23
C LEU A 88 15.53 5.64 29.66
N VAL A 89 14.70 5.31 30.65
CA VAL A 89 14.98 5.55 32.08
C VAL A 89 16.11 4.66 32.60
N TRP A 90 16.14 3.38 32.21
CA TRP A 90 17.07 2.40 32.76
C TRP A 90 18.41 2.34 32.02
N ALA A 91 18.38 2.42 30.68
CA ALA A 91 19.57 2.27 29.85
C ALA A 91 20.03 3.59 29.20
N GLY A 92 19.28 4.68 29.36
CA GLY A 92 19.54 5.94 28.65
C GLY A 92 19.35 5.82 27.13
N LEU A 93 18.72 4.74 26.65
CA LEU A 93 18.59 4.43 25.23
C LEU A 93 17.12 4.48 24.80
N PRO A 94 16.80 5.09 23.65
CA PRO A 94 15.43 5.09 23.13
C PRO A 94 15.04 3.69 22.66
N CYS A 95 13.85 3.23 23.06
CA CYS A 95 13.27 2.00 22.51
C CYS A 95 12.82 2.22 21.05
N PRO A 96 12.55 1.18 20.26
CA PRO A 96 12.18 1.33 18.85
C PRO A 96 10.86 2.10 18.64
N THR A 97 10.00 2.17 19.66
CA THR A 97 8.75 2.93 19.64
C THR A 97 8.91 4.38 20.17
N CYS A 98 10.04 4.73 20.78
CA CYS A 98 10.28 6.07 21.30
C CYS A 98 10.27 7.12 20.19
N GLY A 99 9.34 8.08 20.27
CA GLY A 99 9.25 9.20 19.33
C GLY A 99 8.30 8.97 18.16
N MET A 100 7.62 7.82 18.06
CA MET A 100 6.59 7.64 17.03
C MET A 100 5.44 8.63 17.18
N THR A 101 4.93 8.85 18.39
CA THR A 101 3.86 9.85 18.65
C THR A 101 4.35 11.28 18.38
N THR A 102 5.62 11.57 18.65
CA THR A 102 6.25 12.86 18.30
C THR A 102 6.34 13.05 16.79
N ALA A 103 6.74 12.01 16.05
CA ALA A 103 6.76 12.03 14.58
C ALA A 103 5.35 12.23 14.00
N PHE A 104 4.34 11.55 14.54
CA PHE A 104 2.93 11.78 14.20
C PHE A 104 2.51 13.23 14.41
N ALA A 105 2.81 13.78 15.60
CA ALA A 105 2.51 15.16 15.95
C ALA A 105 3.21 16.17 15.00
N TYR A 106 4.46 15.93 14.60
CA TYR A 106 5.11 16.77 13.60
C TYR A 106 4.49 16.62 12.20
N THR A 107 4.13 15.39 11.81
CA THR A 107 3.56 15.09 10.48
C THR A 107 2.23 15.80 10.28
N VAL A 108 1.31 15.72 11.24
CA VAL A 108 -0.01 16.40 11.15
C VAL A 108 0.09 17.93 11.12
N ARG A 109 1.23 18.49 11.54
CA ARG A 109 1.53 19.93 11.51
C ARG A 109 2.31 20.35 10.26
N GLY A 110 2.55 19.45 9.31
CA GLY A 110 3.34 19.71 8.11
C GLY A 110 4.84 19.88 8.36
N ARG A 111 5.32 19.54 9.56
CA ARG A 111 6.73 19.66 9.97
C ARG A 111 7.51 18.38 9.61
N LEU A 112 7.54 18.06 8.32
CA LEU A 112 8.06 16.78 7.81
C LEU A 112 9.54 16.52 8.16
N PRO A 113 10.46 17.50 8.07
CA PRO A 113 11.85 17.27 8.47
C PRO A 113 11.96 16.89 9.94
N GLN A 114 11.26 17.62 10.83
CA GLN A 114 11.26 17.29 12.26
C GLN A 114 10.63 15.92 12.53
N ALA A 115 9.60 15.54 11.77
CA ALA A 115 8.99 14.21 11.89
C ALA A 115 9.96 13.08 11.53
N PHE A 116 10.69 13.24 10.43
CA PHE A 116 11.70 12.27 9.99
C PHE A 116 12.83 12.13 11.01
N TRP A 117 13.36 13.25 11.52
CA TRP A 117 14.40 13.24 12.55
C TRP A 117 13.93 12.68 13.90
N ALA A 118 12.65 12.88 14.25
CA ALA A 118 12.10 12.33 15.49
C ALA A 118 12.06 10.79 15.46
N GLN A 119 11.49 10.22 14.38
CA GLN A 119 11.46 8.77 14.16
C GLN A 119 11.00 8.46 12.72
N PRO A 120 11.89 7.98 11.81
CA PRO A 120 11.52 7.69 10.43
C PRO A 120 10.38 6.67 10.29
N SER A 121 10.34 5.64 11.13
CA SER A 121 9.28 4.63 11.13
C SER A 121 7.92 5.22 11.51
N GLY A 122 7.88 6.11 12.51
CA GLY A 122 6.69 6.83 12.93
C GLY A 122 6.20 7.82 11.88
N PHE A 123 7.13 8.49 11.18
CA PHE A 123 6.80 9.35 10.05
C PHE A 123 6.14 8.58 8.90
N ALA A 124 6.74 7.46 8.48
CA ALA A 124 6.17 6.61 7.44
C ALA A 124 4.78 6.07 7.83
N LEU A 125 4.62 5.67 9.10
CA LEU A 125 3.34 5.21 9.62
C LEU A 125 2.29 6.33 9.63
N ALA A 126 2.65 7.56 10.01
CA ALA A 126 1.73 8.70 9.97
C ALA A 126 1.21 8.99 8.56
N LEU A 127 2.09 8.96 7.55
CA LEU A 127 1.71 9.09 6.15
C LEU A 127 0.80 7.94 5.70
N ALA A 128 1.10 6.70 6.10
CA ALA A 128 0.26 5.55 5.82
C ALA A 128 -1.13 5.70 6.46
N THR A 129 -1.22 6.21 7.69
CA THR A 129 -2.50 6.50 8.37
C THR A 129 -3.30 7.57 7.62
N MET A 130 -2.66 8.64 7.14
CA MET A 130 -3.34 9.67 6.34
C MET A 130 -3.85 9.11 4.99
N ALA A 131 -3.03 8.31 4.30
CA ALA A 131 -3.42 7.66 3.06
C ALA A 131 -4.58 6.66 3.27
N LEU A 132 -4.54 5.90 4.38
CA LEU A 132 -5.61 4.98 4.75
C LEU A 132 -6.92 5.70 5.08
N ALA A 133 -6.85 6.83 5.80
CA ALA A 133 -8.01 7.69 6.04
C ALA A 133 -8.61 8.21 4.73
N ALA A 134 -7.77 8.70 3.81
CA ALA A 134 -8.24 9.17 2.49
C ALA A 134 -8.87 8.04 1.66
N ALA A 135 -8.28 6.84 1.67
CA ALA A 135 -8.82 5.67 0.98
C ALA A 135 -10.16 5.21 1.60
N ALA A 136 -10.28 5.21 2.93
CA ALA A 136 -11.51 4.88 3.62
C ALA A 136 -12.62 5.89 3.34
N LEU A 137 -12.29 7.19 3.36
CA LEU A 137 -13.22 8.26 2.97
C LEU A 137 -13.68 8.10 1.52
N TRP A 138 -12.76 7.80 0.60
CA TRP A 138 -13.09 7.52 -0.81
C TRP A 138 -14.09 6.38 -0.95
N VAL A 139 -13.89 5.28 -0.21
CA VAL A 139 -14.81 4.14 -0.21
C VAL A 139 -16.20 4.53 0.28
N LEU A 140 -16.30 5.36 1.32
CA LEU A 140 -17.57 5.83 1.86
C LEU A 140 -18.31 6.77 0.90
N LEU A 141 -17.57 7.67 0.22
CA LEU A 141 -18.15 8.64 -0.72
C LEU A 141 -18.57 7.99 -2.05
N THR A 142 -17.74 7.10 -2.59
CA THR A 142 -17.96 6.52 -3.92
C THR A 142 -18.66 5.16 -3.89
N GLY A 143 -18.69 4.50 -2.73
CA GLY A 143 -19.19 3.14 -2.60
C GLY A 143 -18.35 2.11 -3.38
N ARG A 144 -17.14 2.46 -3.79
CA ARG A 144 -16.26 1.65 -4.63
C ARG A 144 -14.88 1.53 -4.02
N TRP A 145 -14.26 0.36 -4.16
CA TRP A 145 -12.87 0.17 -3.76
C TRP A 145 -11.96 1.04 -4.66
N PRO A 146 -11.00 1.78 -4.08
CA PRO A 146 -10.07 2.56 -4.88
C PRO A 146 -9.30 1.60 -5.81
N PRO A 147 -9.03 2.00 -7.07
CA PRO A 147 -8.40 1.14 -8.08
C PRO A 147 -6.89 0.98 -7.82
N ILE A 148 -6.51 0.67 -6.58
CA ILE A 148 -5.12 0.49 -6.18
C ILE A 148 -4.70 -0.92 -6.59
N ARG A 149 -3.92 -1.01 -7.67
CA ARG A 149 -3.18 -2.24 -7.99
C ARG A 149 -1.99 -2.32 -7.05
N ALA A 150 -2.14 -3.06 -5.97
CA ALA A 150 -1.10 -3.17 -4.96
C ALA A 150 -0.49 -4.57 -4.88
N PRO A 151 0.47 -4.90 -5.76
CA PRO A 151 1.34 -6.04 -5.54
C PRO A 151 2.24 -5.86 -4.29
N LEU A 152 2.30 -4.63 -3.75
CA LEU A 152 2.95 -4.32 -2.48
C LEU A 152 2.11 -4.70 -1.25
N LEU A 153 0.79 -4.89 -1.40
CA LEU A 153 -0.11 -5.24 -0.31
C LEU A 153 -0.18 -6.76 -0.02
N THR A 154 0.68 -7.58 -0.63
CA THR A 154 0.83 -8.97 -0.20
C THR A 154 1.24 -8.99 1.28
N PRO A 155 0.61 -9.79 2.16
CA PRO A 155 0.88 -9.76 3.60
C PRO A 155 2.37 -9.88 3.95
N TYR A 156 3.10 -10.74 3.24
CA TYR A 156 4.56 -10.89 3.40
C TYR A 156 5.35 -9.62 3.04
N ARG A 157 4.99 -8.92 1.96
CA ARG A 157 5.64 -7.67 1.54
C ARG A 157 5.33 -6.52 2.49
N LEU A 158 4.08 -6.42 2.95
CA LEU A 158 3.71 -5.44 3.98
C LEU A 158 4.47 -5.69 5.28
N LEU A 159 4.50 -6.94 5.75
CA LEU A 159 5.22 -7.31 6.97
C LEU A 159 6.71 -6.99 6.86
N THR A 160 7.35 -7.34 5.74
CA THR A 160 8.77 -7.05 5.52
C THR A 160 9.05 -5.55 5.43
N ILE A 161 8.22 -4.78 4.74
CA ILE A 161 8.36 -3.30 4.69
C ILE A 161 8.21 -2.71 6.10
N LEU A 162 7.18 -3.10 6.85
CA LEU A 162 6.97 -2.62 8.22
C LEU A 162 8.13 -2.98 9.14
N LEU A 163 8.64 -4.21 9.03
CA LEU A 163 9.79 -4.68 9.82
C LEU A 163 11.06 -3.88 9.48
N VAL A 164 11.35 -3.69 8.19
CA VAL A 164 12.52 -2.91 7.74
C VAL A 164 12.41 -1.46 8.16
N LEU A 165 11.23 -0.84 8.04
CA LEU A 165 11.02 0.54 8.50
C LEU A 165 11.19 0.64 10.02
N PHE A 166 10.63 -0.31 10.77
CA PHE A 166 10.70 -0.34 12.22
C PHE A 166 12.13 -0.50 12.73
N LEU A 167 12.83 -1.54 12.28
CA LEU A 167 14.21 -1.82 12.67
C LEU A 167 15.18 -0.79 12.11
N GLY A 168 15.00 -0.38 10.85
CA GLY A 168 15.85 0.62 10.20
C GLY A 168 15.70 2.00 10.82
N GLY A 169 14.48 2.43 11.15
CA GLY A 169 14.23 3.69 11.85
C GLY A 169 14.86 3.70 13.25
N TRP A 170 14.77 2.59 13.98
CA TRP A 170 15.41 2.46 15.28
C TRP A 170 16.95 2.44 15.18
N ALA A 171 17.50 1.67 14.25
CA ALA A 171 18.95 1.63 14.00
C ALA A 171 19.48 3.01 13.60
N PHE A 172 18.77 3.75 12.75
CA PHE A 172 19.10 5.13 12.40
C PHE A 172 19.12 6.04 13.63
N LYS A 173 18.11 5.94 14.50
CA LYS A 173 18.04 6.76 15.73
C LYS A 173 19.16 6.44 16.71
N LEU A 174 19.48 5.16 16.90
CA LEU A 174 20.62 4.74 17.72
C LEU A 174 21.94 5.22 17.12
N ALA A 175 22.16 5.01 15.82
CA ALA A 175 23.37 5.45 15.14
C ALA A 175 23.53 6.98 15.20
N ALA A 176 22.47 7.74 14.92
CA ALA A 176 22.49 9.20 15.01
C ALA A 176 22.79 9.67 16.44
N GLY A 177 22.16 9.08 17.46
CA GLY A 177 22.39 9.45 18.85
C GLY A 177 23.79 9.08 19.36
N LEU A 178 24.33 7.94 18.95
CA LEU A 178 25.69 7.52 19.29
C LEU A 178 26.75 8.36 18.56
N LEU A 179 26.55 8.66 17.27
CA LEU A 179 27.46 9.48 16.47
C LEU A 179 27.50 10.94 16.95
N THR A 180 26.39 11.47 17.45
CA THR A 180 26.31 12.84 18.00
C THR A 180 26.73 12.92 19.46
N GLY A 181 27.04 11.78 20.12
CA GLY A 181 27.38 11.73 21.54
C GLY A 181 26.22 12.12 22.47
N THR A 182 24.98 12.11 21.97
CA THR A 182 23.77 12.45 22.74
C THR A 182 23.18 11.24 23.48
N LEU A 183 23.69 10.03 23.20
CA LEU A 183 23.34 8.79 23.89
C LEU A 183 24.58 8.18 24.59
N PRO A 184 24.42 7.51 25.75
CA PRO A 184 23.18 7.34 26.49
C PRO A 184 22.73 8.63 27.20
N LEU A 185 21.42 8.85 27.28
CA LEU A 185 20.78 9.91 28.06
C LEU A 185 20.86 9.53 29.55
N GLY A 186 22.07 9.58 30.12
CA GLY A 186 22.39 9.18 31.48
C GLY A 186 23.00 10.31 32.32
N ASN A 187 22.12 10.92 33.12
CA ASN A 187 22.30 11.69 34.37
C ASN A 187 23.18 12.96 34.36
N HIS A 188 22.52 14.09 34.09
CA HIS A 188 22.51 15.19 35.05
C HIS A 188 21.20 15.14 35.82
#